data_AF-A0A1S8MCG2-F1
#
_entry.id   AF-A0A1S8MCG2-F1
#
_cell.length_a   1.000
_cell.length_b   1.000
_cell.length_c   1.000
_cell.angle_alpha   90.00
_cell.angle_beta   90.00
_cell.angle_gamma   90.00
#
_symmetry.space_group_name_H-M   'P 1'
#
loop_
_entity.id
_entity.type
_entity.pdbx_description
1 polymer ?
#
loop_
_entity_poly.entity_id
_entity_poly.type
_entity_poly.pdbx_seq_one_letter_code
_entity_poly.pdbx_strand_id
1 'polypeptide(L)'
;MSSKILTESGKKKLEEELEYLKTVKRAEIKEALKFARSQGDLSENADYSAAKDDQSINETRIQEIEDILKTSTVVESSENENIFDLNKKALVKFCDTDETEEVTLVSSVEADIKNMKVSIDSPLGKALYKSELNKRTVVQSPDGNYEVEVIKIL
;
A
#
# COMPACT_ATOMS: atom_id res chain seq x y z
N MET A 1 11.59 11.23 -12.53
CA MET A 1 10.71 11.08 -11.36
C MET A 1 9.85 9.85 -11.59
N SER A 2 9.86 8.89 -10.66
CA SER A 2 9.00 7.71 -10.78
C SER A 2 7.60 8.11 -10.33
N SER A 3 6.67 8.27 -11.27
CA SER A 3 5.25 8.48 -10.92
C SER A 3 4.72 7.20 -10.26
N LYS A 4 4.14 7.31 -9.06
CA LYS A 4 3.49 6.16 -8.42
C LYS A 4 2.13 5.91 -9.06
N ILE A 5 1.83 4.66 -9.36
CA ILE A 5 0.50 4.27 -9.84
C ILE A 5 -0.42 4.07 -8.64
N LEU A 6 -1.59 4.70 -8.68
CA LEU A 6 -2.67 4.48 -7.74
C LEU A 6 -3.92 4.02 -8.46
N THR A 7 -4.73 3.25 -7.75
CA THR A 7 -6.13 3.00 -8.12
C THR A 7 -6.98 4.14 -7.57
N GLU A 8 -8.20 4.31 -8.09
CA GLU A 8 -9.14 5.28 -7.53
C GLU A 8 -9.47 4.98 -6.05
N SER A 9 -9.66 3.70 -5.71
CA SER A 9 -9.88 3.27 -4.31
C SER A 9 -8.69 3.56 -3.41
N GLY A 10 -7.46 3.34 -3.91
CA GLY A 10 -6.23 3.59 -3.18
C GLY A 10 -6.01 5.08 -2.93
N LYS A 11 -6.29 5.91 -3.94
CA LYS A 11 -6.29 7.37 -3.79
C LYS A 11 -7.28 7.82 -2.73
N LYS A 12 -8.53 7.35 -2.81
CA LYS A 12 -9.59 7.73 -1.85
C LYS A 12 -9.21 7.35 -0.42
N LYS A 13 -8.66 6.15 -0.20
CA LYS A 13 -8.18 5.74 1.13
C LYS A 13 -7.09 6.65 1.68
N LEU A 14 -6.16 7.10 0.85
CA LEU A 14 -5.13 8.06 1.26
C LEU A 14 -5.71 9.42 1.61
N GLU A 15 -6.70 9.89 0.85
CA GLU A 15 -7.40 11.14 1.13
C GLU A 15 -8.15 11.07 2.48
N GLU A 16 -8.84 9.96 2.75
CA GLU A 16 -9.52 9.70 4.02
C GLU A 16 -8.53 9.60 5.20
N GLU A 17 -7.40 8.88 5.02
CA GLU A 17 -6.33 8.80 6.02
C GLU A 17 -5.75 10.20 6.30
N LEU A 18 -5.44 10.97 5.25
CA LEU A 18 -4.88 12.31 5.36
C LEU A 18 -5.82 13.27 6.10
N GLU A 19 -7.12 13.21 5.81
CA GLU A 19 -8.12 14.02 6.49
C GLU A 19 -8.16 13.69 8.00
N TYR A 20 -8.21 12.41 8.36
CA TYR A 20 -8.17 11.98 9.75
C TYR A 20 -6.90 12.45 10.48
N LEU A 21 -5.73 12.28 9.85
CA LEU A 21 -4.45 12.67 10.44
C LEU A 21 -4.36 14.19 10.67
N LYS A 22 -4.88 15.00 9.73
CA LYS A 22 -4.87 16.48 9.82
C LYS A 22 -5.87 17.05 10.79
N THR A 23 -7.01 16.38 10.98
CA THR A 23 -8.13 16.90 11.76
C THR A 23 -8.17 16.26 13.14
N VAL A 24 -8.55 14.98 13.22
CA VAL A 24 -8.78 14.25 14.46
C VAL A 24 -7.46 13.99 15.18
N LYS A 25 -6.53 13.29 14.53
CA LYS A 25 -5.30 12.83 15.20
C LYS A 25 -4.42 13.99 15.66
N ARG A 26 -4.25 15.01 14.81
CA ARG A 26 -3.48 16.22 15.16
C ARG A 26 -4.11 17.00 16.33
N ALA A 27 -5.43 17.01 16.47
CA ALA A 27 -6.11 17.60 17.62
C ALA A 27 -5.85 16.78 18.90
N GLU A 28 -5.98 15.46 18.85
CA GLU A 28 -5.68 14.56 19.98
C GLU A 28 -4.25 14.75 20.49
N ILE A 29 -3.26 14.79 19.58
CA ILE A 29 -1.85 15.01 19.92
C ILE A 29 -1.66 16.38 20.57
N LYS A 30 -2.34 17.42 20.08
CA LYS A 30 -2.28 18.76 20.67
C LYS A 30 -2.84 18.79 22.09
N GLU A 31 -3.92 18.06 22.35
CA GLU A 31 -4.50 17.92 23.69
C GLU A 31 -3.58 17.15 24.62
N ALA A 32 -2.99 16.03 24.17
CA ALA A 32 -2.00 15.26 24.93
C ALA A 32 -0.78 16.12 25.31
N LEU A 33 -0.23 16.88 24.36
CA LEU A 33 0.87 17.82 24.62
C LEU A 33 0.48 18.92 25.62
N LYS A 34 -0.75 19.42 25.56
CA LYS A 34 -1.25 20.44 26.50
C LYS A 34 -1.38 19.85 27.91
N PHE A 35 -1.91 18.64 28.03
CA PHE A 35 -2.05 17.93 29.30
C PHE A 35 -0.68 17.62 29.91
N ALA A 36 0.25 17.06 29.14
CA ALA A 36 1.60 16.77 29.62
C ALA A 36 2.31 18.05 30.11
N ARG A 37 2.16 19.18 29.40
CA ARG A 37 2.69 20.49 29.82
C ARG A 37 2.13 21.00 31.15
N SER A 38 0.91 20.64 31.51
CA SER A 38 0.32 21.07 32.79
C SER A 38 0.84 20.29 34.00
N GLN A 39 1.57 19.18 33.77
CA GLN A 39 2.17 18.38 34.85
C GLN A 39 3.47 18.98 35.41
N GLY A 40 3.93 20.12 34.87
CA GLY A 40 5.05 20.89 35.42
C GLY A 40 6.38 20.48 34.81
N ASP A 41 7.12 19.57 35.45
CA ASP A 41 8.42 19.14 34.96
C ASP A 41 8.26 18.31 33.67
N LEU A 42 8.87 18.78 32.58
CA LEU A 42 8.81 18.15 31.26
C LEU A 42 10.04 17.31 30.96
N SER A 43 11.12 17.48 31.73
CA SER A 43 12.42 16.86 31.43
C SER A 43 12.43 15.35 31.70
N GLU A 44 11.59 14.87 32.62
CA GLU A 44 11.37 13.44 32.91
C GLU A 44 9.96 12.94 32.54
N ASN A 45 9.17 13.78 31.86
CA ASN A 45 7.77 13.47 31.57
C ASN A 45 7.65 12.53 30.35
N ALA A 46 7.45 11.24 30.63
CA ALA A 46 7.27 10.21 29.62
C ALA A 46 6.09 10.52 28.67
N ASP A 47 4.99 11.07 29.18
CA ASP A 47 3.81 11.43 28.36
C ASP A 47 4.12 12.58 27.40
N TYR A 48 4.95 13.54 27.82
CA TYR A 48 5.40 14.63 26.95
C TYR A 48 6.27 14.11 25.80
N SER A 49 7.22 13.22 26.12
CA SER A 49 8.08 12.59 25.10
C SER A 49 7.25 11.76 24.12
N ALA A 50 6.36 10.90 24.62
CA ALA A 50 5.49 10.08 23.78
C ALA A 50 4.61 10.93 22.86
N ALA A 51 4.01 12.01 23.38
CA ALA A 51 3.19 12.91 22.57
C ALA A 51 4.02 13.69 21.50
N LYS A 52 5.30 13.95 21.76
CA LYS A 52 6.22 14.55 20.77
C LYS A 52 6.61 13.55 19.68
N ASP A 53 6.80 12.29 20.04
CA ASP A 53 7.08 11.22 19.07
C ASP A 53 5.86 10.96 18.19
N ASP A 54 4.67 10.86 18.79
CA ASP A 54 3.39 10.76 18.07
C ASP A 54 3.18 11.94 17.12
N GLN A 55 3.52 13.16 17.55
CA GLN A 55 3.51 14.33 16.69
C GLN A 55 4.44 14.13 15.49
N SER A 56 5.69 13.72 15.73
CA SER A 56 6.66 13.52 14.64
C SER A 56 6.17 12.47 13.65
N ILE A 57 5.70 11.32 14.13
CA ILE A 57 5.20 10.23 13.30
C ILE A 57 4.00 10.68 12.46
N ASN A 58 3.04 11.38 13.08
CA ASN A 58 1.87 11.90 12.39
C ASN A 58 2.24 12.89 11.28
N GLU A 59 3.13 13.84 11.57
CA GLU A 59 3.57 14.84 10.58
C GLU A 59 4.38 14.21 9.43
N THR A 60 5.27 13.26 9.74
CA THR A 60 5.98 12.49 8.70
C THR A 60 5.00 11.76 7.80
N ARG A 61 4.00 11.08 8.37
CA ARG A 61 3.00 10.35 7.58
C ARG A 61 2.15 11.28 6.72
N ILE A 62 1.75 12.44 7.25
CA ILE A 62 1.02 13.46 6.47
C ILE A 62 1.84 13.87 5.24
N GLN A 63 3.12 14.19 5.42
CA GLN A 63 3.99 14.62 4.33
C GLN A 63 4.16 13.53 3.28
N GLU A 64 4.38 12.27 3.71
CA GLU A 64 4.45 11.13 2.79
C GLU A 64 3.20 10.98 1.93
N ILE A 65 2.01 11.06 2.55
CA ILE A 65 0.75 10.92 1.83
C ILE A 65 0.54 12.09 0.85
N GLU A 66 0.84 13.32 1.27
CA GLU A 66 0.76 14.49 0.39
C GLU A 66 1.68 14.35 -0.83
N ASP A 67 2.91 13.88 -0.62
CA ASP A 67 3.87 13.66 -1.70
C ASP A 67 3.42 12.54 -2.65
N ILE A 68 2.86 11.45 -2.12
CA ILE A 68 2.28 10.36 -2.93
C ILE A 68 1.11 10.89 -3.76
N LEU A 69 0.13 11.56 -3.15
CA LEU A 69 -1.05 12.08 -3.84
C LEU A 69 -0.66 13.09 -4.92
N LYS A 70 0.34 13.94 -4.66
CA LYS A 70 0.83 14.95 -5.61
C LYS A 70 1.58 14.36 -6.81
N THR A 71 2.31 13.26 -6.62
CA THR A 71 3.19 12.68 -7.65
C THR A 71 2.61 11.45 -8.33
N SER A 72 1.47 10.96 -7.86
CA SER A 72 0.83 9.75 -8.39
C SER A 72 0.04 9.99 -9.67
N THR A 73 -0.19 8.91 -10.42
CA THR A 73 -1.13 8.84 -11.53
C THR A 73 -2.20 7.82 -11.18
N VAL A 74 -3.47 8.22 -11.27
CA VAL A 74 -4.60 7.31 -11.08
C VAL A 74 -4.81 6.54 -12.37
N VAL A 75 -4.89 5.21 -12.28
CA VAL A 75 -5.05 4.32 -13.42
C VAL A 75 -6.27 3.43 -13.19
N GLU A 76 -7.10 3.31 -14.21
CA GLU A 76 -8.24 2.39 -14.24
C GLU A 76 -7.83 1.04 -14.84
N SER A 77 -8.55 -0.01 -14.46
CA SER A 77 -8.37 -1.34 -15.00
C SER A 77 -8.72 -1.35 -16.49
N SER A 78 -7.92 -2.01 -17.33
CA SER A 78 -8.31 -2.22 -18.73
C SER A 78 -9.55 -3.09 -18.86
N GLU A 79 -10.37 -2.81 -19.88
CA GLU A 79 -11.53 -3.63 -20.26
C GLU A 79 -11.13 -5.00 -20.87
N ASN A 80 -9.83 -5.25 -21.10
CA ASN A 80 -9.36 -6.48 -21.72
C ASN A 80 -9.38 -7.66 -20.73
N GLU A 81 -10.32 -8.59 -20.91
CA GLU A 81 -10.51 -9.75 -20.05
C GLU A 81 -9.37 -10.78 -20.10
N ASN A 82 -8.50 -10.73 -21.11
CA ASN A 82 -7.36 -11.65 -21.24
C ASN A 82 -6.08 -11.13 -20.58
N ILE A 83 -6.10 -9.89 -20.08
CA ILE A 83 -4.94 -9.24 -19.45
C ILE A 83 -5.17 -9.11 -17.95
N PHE A 84 -4.22 -9.64 -17.17
CA PHE A 84 -4.22 -9.47 -15.73
C PHE A 84 -3.69 -8.08 -15.37
N ASP A 85 -4.63 -7.19 -15.07
CA ASP A 85 -4.37 -5.77 -14.87
C ASP A 85 -4.60 -5.34 -13.42
N LEU A 86 -4.27 -4.09 -13.12
CA LEU A 86 -4.54 -3.47 -11.83
C LEU A 86 -6.02 -3.59 -11.47
N ASN A 87 -6.32 -3.78 -10.19
CA ASN A 87 -7.66 -3.99 -9.63
C ASN A 87 -8.42 -5.22 -10.14
N LYS A 88 -7.77 -6.13 -10.88
CA LYS A 88 -8.35 -7.42 -11.21
C LYS A 88 -7.96 -8.47 -10.19
N LYS A 89 -8.79 -9.51 -10.08
CA LYS A 89 -8.50 -10.73 -9.36
C LYS A 89 -8.23 -11.84 -10.36
N ALA A 90 -7.27 -12.70 -10.08
CA ALA A 90 -6.97 -13.85 -10.91
C ALA A 90 -6.51 -15.04 -10.07
N LEU A 91 -6.75 -16.23 -10.61
CA LEU A 91 -6.25 -17.49 -10.10
C LEU A 91 -4.85 -17.71 -10.69
N VAL A 92 -3.83 -17.67 -9.84
CA VAL A 92 -2.41 -17.73 -10.24
C VAL A 92 -1.82 -19.05 -9.74
N LYS A 93 -1.22 -19.79 -10.65
CA LYS A 93 -0.47 -21.01 -10.35
C LYS A 93 0.97 -20.68 -10.01
N PHE A 94 1.50 -21.25 -8.94
CA PHE A 94 2.93 -21.27 -8.64
C PHE A 94 3.50 -22.59 -9.17
N CYS A 95 4.27 -22.53 -10.26
CA CYS A 95 4.68 -23.74 -10.99
C CYS A 95 5.63 -24.63 -10.20
N ASP A 96 6.40 -24.06 -9.26
CA ASP A 96 7.38 -24.80 -8.46
C ASP A 96 6.72 -25.66 -7.37
N THR A 97 5.60 -25.21 -6.81
CA THR A 97 4.86 -25.93 -5.76
C THR A 97 3.59 -26.62 -6.27
N ASP A 98 3.19 -26.35 -7.52
CA ASP A 98 1.92 -26.77 -8.12
C ASP A 98 0.68 -26.22 -7.38
N GLU A 99 0.86 -25.23 -6.50
CA GLU A 99 -0.20 -24.57 -5.75
C GLU A 99 -0.86 -23.47 -6.56
N THR A 100 -2.10 -23.11 -6.20
CA THR A 100 -2.87 -22.10 -6.90
C THR A 100 -3.54 -21.17 -5.90
N GLU A 101 -3.37 -19.87 -6.10
CA GLU A 101 -3.86 -18.83 -5.19
C GLU A 101 -4.67 -17.77 -5.92
N GLU A 102 -5.65 -17.17 -5.23
CA GLU A 102 -6.37 -16.02 -5.74
C GLU A 102 -5.61 -14.74 -5.45
N VAL A 103 -5.03 -14.12 -6.47
CA VAL A 103 -4.24 -12.90 -6.39
C VAL A 103 -5.06 -11.72 -6.89
N THR A 104 -5.05 -10.61 -6.16
CA THR A 104 -5.55 -9.32 -6.64
C THR A 104 -4.39 -8.37 -6.84
N LEU A 105 -4.22 -7.82 -8.04
CA LEU A 105 -3.21 -6.80 -8.28
C LEU A 105 -3.71 -5.43 -7.82
N VAL A 106 -2.92 -4.77 -6.99
CA VAL A 106 -3.27 -3.46 -6.42
C VAL A 106 -2.06 -2.52 -6.43
N SER A 107 -2.29 -1.26 -6.08
CA SER A 107 -1.20 -0.31 -5.83
C SER A 107 -0.45 -0.66 -4.53
N SER A 108 0.78 -0.17 -4.38
CA SER A 108 1.57 -0.37 -3.15
C SER A 108 0.86 0.06 -1.86
N VAL A 109 -0.07 1.01 -1.95
CA VAL A 109 -0.82 1.55 -0.81
C VAL A 109 -1.87 0.58 -0.28
N GLU A 110 -2.37 -0.29 -1.15
CA GLU A 110 -3.48 -1.20 -0.86
C GLU A 110 -3.02 -2.65 -0.69
N ALA A 111 -1.71 -2.87 -0.77
CA ALA A 111 -1.12 -4.19 -0.67
C ALA A 111 -1.39 -4.81 0.70
N ASP A 112 -1.82 -6.06 0.69
CA ASP A 112 -2.17 -6.82 1.87
C ASP A 112 -1.91 -8.30 1.59
N ILE A 113 -0.80 -8.79 2.15
CA ILE A 113 -0.31 -10.16 1.97
C ILE A 113 -1.33 -11.17 2.49
N LYS A 114 -2.04 -10.87 3.59
CA LYS A 114 -2.99 -11.80 4.20
C LYS A 114 -4.20 -12.05 3.30
N ASN A 115 -4.55 -11.08 2.47
CA ASN A 115 -5.68 -11.13 1.54
C ASN A 115 -5.23 -11.30 0.08
N MET A 116 -3.96 -11.69 -0.15
CA MET A 116 -3.36 -11.84 -1.48
C MET A 116 -3.54 -10.61 -2.40
N LYS A 117 -3.54 -9.41 -1.79
CA LYS A 117 -3.48 -8.14 -2.51
C LYS A 117 -2.03 -7.78 -2.76
N VAL A 118 -1.58 -8.05 -3.98
CA VAL A 118 -0.18 -7.94 -4.37
C VAL A 118 0.07 -6.60 -5.04
N SER A 119 1.04 -5.84 -4.52
CA SER A 119 1.46 -4.58 -5.15
C SER A 119 2.10 -4.84 -6.51
N ILE A 120 1.70 -4.07 -7.53
CA ILE A 120 2.39 -4.06 -8.84
C ILE A 120 3.87 -3.64 -8.77
N ASP A 121 4.33 -3.05 -7.66
CA ASP A 121 5.73 -2.69 -7.45
C ASP A 121 6.56 -3.86 -6.87
N SER A 122 5.90 -4.89 -6.33
CA SER A 122 6.53 -6.10 -5.79
C SER A 122 7.08 -7.00 -6.91
N PRO A 123 8.04 -7.90 -6.63
CA PRO A 123 8.53 -8.85 -7.64
C PRO A 123 7.42 -9.65 -8.33
N LEU A 124 6.52 -10.23 -7.54
CA LEU A 124 5.38 -11.00 -8.03
C LEU A 124 4.42 -10.13 -8.83
N GLY A 125 4.07 -8.95 -8.31
CA GLY A 125 3.16 -8.03 -8.99
C GLY A 125 3.73 -7.52 -10.31
N LYS A 126 5.04 -7.22 -10.39
CA LYS A 126 5.70 -6.81 -11.65
C LYS A 126 5.64 -7.89 -12.71
N ALA A 127 5.81 -9.15 -12.32
CA ALA A 127 5.73 -10.30 -13.22
C ALA A 127 4.29 -10.54 -13.73
N LEU A 128 3.30 -10.33 -12.87
CA LEU A 128 1.89 -10.57 -13.18
C LEU A 128 1.22 -9.37 -13.86
N TYR A 129 1.69 -8.16 -13.61
CA TYR A 129 1.08 -6.94 -14.14
C TYR A 129 1.16 -6.91 -15.67
N LYS A 130 -0.01 -6.81 -16.31
CA LYS A 130 -0.21 -6.90 -17.76
C LYS A 130 0.22 -8.25 -18.38
N SER A 131 0.28 -9.31 -17.58
CA SER A 131 0.46 -10.66 -18.11
C SER A 131 -0.82 -11.15 -18.79
N GLU A 132 -0.65 -12.06 -19.76
CA GLU A 132 -1.75 -12.67 -20.49
C GLU A 132 -2.19 -13.97 -19.83
N LEU A 133 -3.46 -14.32 -19.98
CA LEU A 133 -4.02 -15.59 -19.56
C LEU A 133 -3.24 -16.78 -20.17
N ASN A 134 -2.98 -17.82 -19.37
CA ASN A 134 -2.21 -19.02 -19.70
C ASN A 134 -0.75 -18.77 -20.11
N LYS A 135 -0.20 -17.60 -19.79
CA LYS A 135 1.22 -17.29 -20.03
C LYS A 135 2.02 -17.48 -18.75
N ARG A 136 3.12 -18.23 -18.85
CA ARG A 136 4.10 -18.36 -17.78
C ARG A 136 5.04 -17.18 -17.75
N THR A 137 5.28 -16.65 -16.56
CA THR A 137 6.25 -15.60 -16.28
C THR A 137 7.17 -16.01 -15.14
N VAL A 138 8.45 -15.67 -15.26
CA VAL A 138 9.44 -15.82 -14.20
C VAL A 138 9.36 -14.64 -13.24
N VAL A 139 9.18 -14.92 -11.96
CA VAL A 139 9.28 -13.94 -10.87
C VAL A 139 10.71 -13.92 -10.36
N GLN A 140 11.32 -12.73 -10.34
CA GLN A 140 12.66 -12.53 -9.79
C GLN A 140 12.59 -12.11 -8.32
N SER A 141 12.71 -13.06 -7.40
CA SER A 141 12.70 -12.79 -5.96
C SER A 141 14.12 -12.78 -5.38
N PRO A 142 14.39 -12.02 -4.30
CA PRO A 142 15.66 -12.08 -3.59
C PRO A 142 16.08 -13.50 -3.16
N ASP A 143 15.10 -14.36 -2.85
CA ASP A 143 15.31 -15.72 -2.35
C ASP A 143 15.42 -16.79 -3.45
N GLY A 144 15.33 -16.39 -4.72
CA GLY A 144 15.36 -17.29 -5.87
C GLY A 144 14.25 -16.99 -6.88
N ASN A 145 14.52 -17.34 -8.14
CA ASN A 145 13.52 -17.17 -9.20
C ASN A 145 12.54 -18.35 -9.17
N TYR A 146 11.26 -18.07 -9.42
CA TYR A 146 10.20 -19.07 -9.54
C TYR A 146 9.25 -18.71 -10.69
N GLU A 147 8.53 -19.69 -11.22
CA GLU A 147 7.57 -19.47 -12.31
C GLU A 147 6.13 -19.38 -11.82
N VAL A 148 5.36 -18.48 -12.42
CA VAL A 148 3.93 -18.32 -12.18
C VAL A 148 3.14 -18.28 -13.48
N GLU A 149 1.88 -18.72 -13.44
CA GLU A 149 0.98 -18.75 -14.59
C GLU A 149 -0.41 -18.23 -14.19
N VAL A 150 -0.97 -17.29 -14.97
CA VAL A 150 -2.35 -16.82 -14.76
C VAL A 150 -3.31 -17.83 -15.40
N ILE A 151 -3.98 -18.64 -14.59
CA ILE A 151 -4.91 -19.67 -15.09
C ILE A 151 -6.25 -19.03 -15.50
N LYS A 152 -6.74 -18.09 -14.69
CA LYS A 152 -8.08 -17.52 -14.85
C LYS A 152 -8.15 -16.11 -14.29
N ILE A 153 -8.73 -15.18 -15.02
CA ILE A 153 -9.12 -13.86 -14.51
C ILE A 153 -10.58 -13.95 -14.02
N LEU A 154 -10.85 -13.41 -12.83
CA LEU A 154 -12.12 -13.52 -12.09
C LEU A 154 -12.93 -12.23 -12.15
#